data_AF-A0A3C1RJ76-F1
#
_entry.id   AF-A0A3C1RJ76-F1
#
_cell.length_a   1.000
_cell.length_b   1.000
_cell.length_c   1.000
_cell.angle_alpha   90.00
_cell.angle_beta   90.00
_cell.angle_gamma   90.00
#
_symmetry.space_group_name_H-M   'P 1'
#
loop_
_entity.id
_entity.type
_entity.pdbx_description
1 polymer ?
#
loop_
_entity_poly.entity_id
_entity_poly.type
_entity_poly.pdbx_seq_one_letter_code
_entity_poly.pdbx_strand_id
1 'polypeptide(L)'
;PPYLSTDITSYNKMTYWTLATYLDILKTIENRSFFYFTSEKSQLPELMKWLDENNYYQSPFAGAHISTVQNGINYSTSYQDIMIHKQVC
;
A
#
# COMPACT_ATOMS: atom_id res chain seq x y z
N PRO A 1 3.76 2.61 -6.72
CA PRO A 1 3.30 1.47 -7.55
C PRO A 1 1.82 1.68 -7.87
N PRO A 2 1.26 1.09 -8.94
CA PRO A 2 -0.20 0.98 -9.04
C PRO A 2 -0.75 0.25 -7.82
N TYR A 3 -2.03 0.42 -7.48
CA TYR A 3 -2.58 -0.24 -6.30
C TYR A 3 -2.81 -1.73 -6.59
N LEU A 4 -2.30 -2.59 -5.71
CA LEU A 4 -2.49 -4.04 -5.82
C LEU A 4 -3.99 -4.38 -5.90
N SER A 5 -4.37 -5.09 -6.97
CA SER A 5 -5.73 -5.60 -7.25
C SER A 5 -6.82 -4.57 -7.61
N THR A 6 -6.46 -3.35 -8.04
CA THR A 6 -7.46 -2.47 -8.70
C THR A 6 -7.80 -2.96 -10.10
N ASP A 7 -9.02 -2.74 -10.60
CA ASP A 7 -9.37 -3.04 -12.00
C ASP A 7 -8.45 -2.26 -12.95
N ILE A 8 -7.64 -3.01 -13.70
CA ILE A 8 -6.59 -2.48 -14.57
C ILE A 8 -7.00 -2.48 -16.04
N THR A 9 -8.26 -2.78 -16.37
CA THR A 9 -8.73 -2.80 -17.76
C THR A 9 -8.49 -1.47 -18.50
N SER A 10 -8.49 -0.34 -17.78
CA SER A 10 -8.13 0.97 -18.33
C SER A 10 -6.62 1.19 -18.52
N TYR A 11 -5.77 0.38 -17.89
CA TYR A 11 -4.32 0.46 -17.92
C TYR A 11 -3.74 -0.70 -18.73
N ASN A 12 -3.91 -0.64 -20.06
CA ASN A 12 -3.49 -1.63 -21.09
C ASN A 12 -2.03 -2.13 -21.03
N LYS A 13 -1.21 -1.68 -20.07
CA LYS A 13 0.23 -2.00 -19.96
C LYS A 13 0.63 -2.67 -18.65
N MET A 14 -0.24 -2.87 -17.68
CA MET A 14 0.15 -3.23 -16.30
C MET A 14 0.52 -4.71 -16.03
N THR A 15 0.69 -5.53 -17.07
CA THR A 15 1.04 -6.97 -16.97
C THR A 15 2.38 -7.28 -16.29
N TYR A 16 3.17 -6.26 -15.92
CA TYR A 16 4.49 -6.41 -15.28
C TYR A 16 4.48 -6.29 -13.75
N TRP A 17 3.38 -5.84 -13.12
CA TRP A 17 3.30 -5.76 -11.66
C TRP A 17 2.73 -7.05 -11.08
N THR A 18 3.57 -7.79 -10.37
CA THR A 18 3.18 -9.03 -9.66
C THR A 18 3.18 -8.78 -8.16
N LEU A 19 2.51 -9.64 -7.38
CA LEU A 19 2.62 -9.62 -5.91
C LEU A 19 4.08 -9.57 -5.45
N ALA A 20 4.96 -10.35 -6.09
CA ALA A 20 6.39 -10.36 -5.78
C ALA A 20 7.02 -8.95 -5.91
N THR A 21 6.67 -8.21 -6.97
CA THR A 21 7.17 -6.83 -7.17
C THR A 21 6.72 -5.89 -6.06
N TYR A 22 5.53 -6.08 -5.49
CA TYR A 22 5.08 -5.30 -4.32
C TYR A 22 5.86 -5.67 -3.07
N LEU A 23 6.11 -6.97 -2.84
CA LEU A 23 6.92 -7.43 -1.71
C LEU A 23 8.36 -6.93 -1.80
N ASP A 24 8.93 -6.85 -3.01
CA ASP A 24 10.25 -6.25 -3.22
C ASP A 24 10.29 -4.77 -2.85
N ILE A 25 9.23 -4.00 -3.18
CA ILE A 25 9.12 -2.60 -2.72
C ILE A 25 9.11 -2.53 -1.19
N LEU A 26 8.39 -3.42 -0.52
CA LEU A 26 8.35 -3.45 0.95
C LEU A 26 9.73 -3.71 1.55
N LYS A 27 10.56 -4.57 0.92
CA LYS A 27 11.95 -4.75 1.32
C LYS A 27 12.79 -3.50 1.17
N THR A 28 12.51 -2.64 0.18
CA THR A 28 13.28 -1.41 -0.02
C THR A 28 13.04 -0.36 1.07
N ILE A 29 11.90 -0.39 1.74
CA ILE A 29 11.53 0.55 2.82
C ILE A 29 11.79 -0.02 4.21
N GLU A 30 12.13 -1.30 4.32
CA GLU A 30 12.44 -1.95 5.58
C GLU A 30 13.61 -1.26 6.30
N ASN A 31 13.42 -0.92 7.57
CA ASN A 31 14.39 -0.21 8.42
C ASN A 31 14.87 1.15 7.87
N ARG A 32 14.06 1.81 7.04
CA ARG A 32 14.37 3.12 6.46
C ARG A 32 13.24 4.10 6.69
N SER A 33 13.57 5.39 6.61
CA SER A 33 12.56 6.44 6.50
C SER A 33 11.88 6.37 5.14
N PHE A 34 10.56 6.47 5.09
CA PHE A 34 9.81 6.36 3.84
C PHE A 34 8.50 7.16 3.86
N PHE A 35 8.01 7.44 2.65
CA PHE A 35 6.62 7.76 2.36
C PHE A 35 6.08 6.69 1.42
N TYR A 36 4.94 6.10 1.77
CA TYR A 36 4.27 5.06 1.02
C TYR A 36 2.83 5.47 0.76
N PHE A 37 2.48 5.66 -0.51
CA PHE A 37 1.15 6.08 -0.93
C PHE A 37 0.33 4.86 -1.37
N THR A 38 -0.88 4.75 -0.84
CA THR A 38 -1.84 3.67 -1.09
C THR A 38 -3.27 4.20 -1.04
N SER A 39 -4.27 3.33 -1.21
CA SER A 39 -5.68 3.65 -0.96
C SER A 39 -6.38 2.48 -0.28
N GLU A 40 -7.62 2.70 0.17
CA GLU A 40 -8.48 1.64 0.72
C GLU A 40 -8.78 0.50 -0.27
N LYS A 41 -8.52 0.72 -1.58
CA LYS A 41 -8.68 -0.31 -2.62
C LYS A 41 -7.47 -1.23 -2.74
N SER A 42 -6.35 -0.93 -2.08
CA SER A 42 -5.16 -1.77 -2.13
C SER A 42 -5.22 -2.89 -1.09
N GLN A 43 -4.92 -4.12 -1.52
CA GLN A 43 -4.86 -5.29 -0.64
C GLN A 43 -3.53 -5.44 0.12
N LEU A 44 -2.50 -4.65 -0.19
CA LEU A 44 -1.17 -4.84 0.39
C LEU A 44 -1.11 -4.53 1.91
N PRO A 45 -1.73 -3.45 2.42
CA PRO A 45 -1.76 -3.19 3.86
C PRO A 45 -2.47 -4.30 4.65
N GLU A 46 -3.55 -4.86 4.10
CA GLU A 46 -4.28 -5.98 4.70
C GLU A 46 -3.40 -7.23 4.79
N LEU A 47 -2.71 -7.60 3.70
CA LEU A 47 -1.76 -8.71 3.69
C LEU A 47 -0.66 -8.54 4.75
N MET A 48 -0.07 -7.35 4.84
CA MET A 48 1.00 -7.07 5.81
C MET A 48 0.50 -7.18 7.25
N LYS A 49 -0.70 -6.68 7.52
CA LYS A 49 -1.33 -6.82 8.85
C LYS A 49 -1.54 -8.29 9.20
N TRP A 50 -2.06 -9.10 8.27
CA TRP A 50 -2.26 -10.53 8.50
C TRP A 50 -0.95 -11.27 8.79
N LEU A 51 0.13 -10.97 8.05
CA LEU A 51 1.45 -11.57 8.28
C LEU A 51 2.03 -11.22 9.66
N ASP A 52 1.83 -9.97 10.09
CA ASP A 52 2.27 -9.47 11.40
C ASP A 52 1.50 -10.16 12.54
N GLU A 53 0.16 -10.24 12.44
CA GLU A 53 -0.71 -10.91 13.41
C GLU A 53 -0.40 -12.41 13.57
N ASN A 54 0.14 -13.05 12.53
CA ASN A 54 0.49 -14.46 12.53
C ASN A 54 2.00 -14.72 12.80
N ASN A 55 2.78 -13.69 13.16
CA ASN A 55 4.21 -13.77 13.45
C ASN A 55 5.08 -14.32 12.30
N TYR A 56 4.62 -14.19 11.05
CA TYR A 56 5.41 -14.62 9.88
C TYR A 56 6.41 -13.57 9.45
N TYR A 57 6.04 -12.28 9.56
CA TYR A 57 6.88 -11.16 9.15
C TYR A 57 6.42 -9.89 9.86
N GLN A 58 7.36 -9.15 10.44
CA GLN A 58 7.05 -7.85 11.01
C GLN A 58 6.81 -6.85 9.87
N SER A 59 5.64 -6.23 9.86
CA SER A 59 5.30 -5.27 8.82
C SER A 59 6.29 -4.08 8.80
N PRO A 60 6.80 -3.63 7.63
CA PRO A 60 7.57 -2.39 7.51
C PRO A 60 6.77 -1.16 7.94
N PHE A 61 5.44 -1.27 7.95
CA PHE A 61 4.51 -0.26 8.43
C PHE A 61 4.35 -0.25 9.95
N ALA A 62 4.94 -1.21 10.68
CA ALA A 62 4.88 -1.24 12.14
C ALA A 62 5.46 0.05 12.74
N GLY A 63 4.66 0.75 13.54
CA GLY A 63 5.00 2.04 14.12
C GLY A 63 5.06 3.20 13.12
N ALA A 64 4.57 3.03 11.89
CA ALA A 64 4.42 4.11 10.93
C ALA A 64 3.16 4.95 11.25
N HIS A 65 3.19 6.21 10.82
CA HIS A 65 2.04 7.11 10.89
C HIS A 65 1.18 6.96 9.63
N ILE A 66 -0.13 7.03 9.80
CA ILE A 66 -1.11 6.90 8.72
C ILE A 66 -1.90 8.21 8.64
N SER A 67 -1.90 8.82 7.45
CA SER A 67 -2.70 10.00 7.12
C SER A 67 -3.65 9.65 5.97
N THR A 68 -4.91 10.10 6.06
CA THR A 68 -5.93 9.80 5.05
C THR A 68 -6.53 11.08 4.48
N VAL A 69 -6.83 11.06 3.18
CA VAL A 69 -7.52 12.14 2.47
C VAL A 69 -8.66 11.53 1.67
N GLN A 70 -9.88 12.03 1.89
CA GLN A 70 -11.05 11.55 1.16
C GLN A 70 -11.23 12.36 -0.13
N ASN A 71 -11.11 11.68 -1.26
CA ASN A 71 -11.34 12.28 -2.57
C ASN A 71 -12.72 11.84 -3.09
N GLY A 72 -13.66 12.78 -3.15
CA GLY A 72 -14.94 12.60 -3.81
C GLY A 72 -14.79 12.93 -5.30
N ILE A 73 -14.82 11.93 -6.18
CA ILE A 73 -14.60 12.15 -7.61
C ILE A 73 -15.90 12.31 -8.39
N ASN A 74 -17.04 11.77 -7.92
CA ASN A 74 -18.42 12.08 -8.38
C ASN A 74 -19.48 11.38 -7.50
N TYR A 75 -20.78 11.65 -7.75
CA TYR A 75 -21.98 11.18 -6.99
C TYR A 75 -22.05 9.67 -6.69
N SER A 76 -21.25 8.82 -7.34
CA SER A 76 -21.29 7.36 -7.21
C SER A 76 -19.96 6.69 -6.81
N THR A 77 -18.84 7.43 -6.72
CA THR A 77 -17.55 6.85 -6.34
C THR A 77 -16.74 7.81 -5.47
N SER A 78 -16.48 7.39 -4.23
CA SER A 78 -15.47 7.99 -3.37
C SER A 78 -14.33 6.99 -3.20
N TYR A 79 -13.11 7.49 -3.05
CA TYR A 79 -12.02 6.69 -2.54
C TYR A 79 -11.16 7.48 -1.56
N GLN A 80 -10.61 6.78 -0.59
CA GLN A 80 -9.69 7.33 0.39
C GLN A 80 -8.24 7.08 -0.03
N ASP A 81 -7.50 8.16 -0.30
CA ASP A 81 -6.06 8.13 -0.45
C ASP A 81 -5.41 8.05 0.93
N ILE A 82 -4.36 7.23 1.05
CA ILE A 82 -3.70 6.91 2.31
C ILE A 82 -2.19 7.13 2.12
N MET A 83 -1.59 7.91 3.00
CA MET A 83 -0.14 8.05 3.11
C MET A 83 0.33 7.39 4.40
N ILE A 84 1.20 6.40 4.27
CA ILE A 84 1.90 5.76 5.38
C ILE A 84 3.32 6.30 5.39
N HIS A 85 3.79 6.82 6.52
CA HIS A 85 5.15 7.33 6.61
C HIS A 85 5.82 6.96 7.93
N LYS A 86 7.12 6.72 7.86
CA LYS A 86 7.94 6.40 9.02
C LYS A 86 9.24 7.18 8.92
N GLN A 87 9.69 7.73 10.03
CA GLN A 87 11.03 8.28 10.18
C GLN A 87 11.78 7.38 11.15
N VAL A 88 12.91 6.84 10.71
CA VAL A 88 13.85 6.11 11.56
C VAL A 88 14.93 7.10 11.97
N CYS A 89 15.18 7.19 13.28
CA CYS A 89 16.24 8.02 13.87
C CYS A 89 17.57 7.25 13.93
#